data_AF-A0A1Y4B2B3-F1
#
_entry.id   AF-A0A1Y4B2B3-F1
#
_cell.length_a   1.000
_cell.length_b   1.000
_cell.length_c   1.000
_cell.angle_alpha   90.00
_cell.angle_beta   90.00
_cell.angle_gamma   90.00
#
_symmetry.space_group_name_H-M   'P 1'
#
loop_
_entity.id
_entity.type
_entity.pdbx_description
1 polymer ?
#
loop_
_entity_poly.entity_id
_entity_poly.type
_entity_poly.pdbx_seq_one_letter_code
_entity_poly.pdbx_strand_id
1 'polypeptide(L)'
;MNELESQLRQMIINKYGSLKKFSDTINMPWTTLDSILKRGIANSNITNVLKITRELGLDAEKLVDGELFQNVSSTTTLAAHFDGDEYTEEELEEIRQFAEFVKNRKKQK
;
A
#
# COMPACT_ATOMS: atom_id res chain seq x y z
N MET A 1 -11.85 3.49 23.19
CA MET A 1 -11.13 3.64 21.91
C MET A 1 -11.59 2.48 21.06
N ASN A 2 -12.07 2.73 19.85
CA ASN A 2 -12.40 1.65 18.93
C ASN A 2 -11.12 0.86 18.57
N GLU A 3 -11.25 -0.46 18.47
CA GLU A 3 -10.12 -1.36 18.22
C GLU A 3 -9.48 -1.09 16.86
N LEU A 4 -10.31 -0.80 15.85
CA LEU A 4 -9.90 -0.47 14.48
C LEU A 4 -8.96 0.74 14.42
N GLU A 5 -9.31 1.83 15.09
CA GLU A 5 -8.53 3.07 15.11
C GLU A 5 -7.19 2.86 15.84
N SER A 6 -7.18 1.98 16.84
CA SER A 6 -5.95 1.59 17.53
C SER A 6 -5.03 0.80 16.60
N GLN A 7 -5.59 -0.15 15.84
CA GLN A 7 -4.85 -0.90 14.81
C GLN A 7 -4.34 0.03 13.70
N LEU A 8 -5.16 0.99 13.25
CA LEU A 8 -4.77 1.99 12.25
C LEU A 8 -3.61 2.87 12.74
N ARG A 9 -3.66 3.32 14.01
CA ARG A 9 -2.57 4.06 14.64
C ARG A 9 -1.27 3.25 14.66
N GLN A 10 -1.33 1.99 15.07
CA GLN A 10 -0.16 1.11 15.08
C GLN A 10 0.39 0.89 13.68
N MET A 11 -0.47 0.68 12.68
CA MET A 11 -0.05 0.50 11.30
C MET A 11 0.69 1.74 10.76
N ILE A 12 0.19 2.94 11.06
CA ILE A 12 0.85 4.18 10.67
C ILE A 12 2.22 4.31 11.37
N ILE A 13 2.29 4.02 12.68
CA ILE A 13 3.55 4.10 13.44
C ILE A 13 4.57 3.09 12.90
N ASN A 14 4.15 1.87 12.58
CA ASN A 14 5.04 0.84 12.06
C ASN A 14 5.58 1.19 10.66
N LYS A 15 4.76 1.79 9.78
CA LYS A 15 5.15 2.13 8.41
C LYS A 15 5.91 3.46 8.30
N TYR A 16 5.55 4.47 9.09
CA TYR A 16 6.08 5.84 8.97
C TYR A 16 6.88 6.31 10.19
N GLY A 17 6.90 5.54 11.29
CA GLY A 17 7.61 5.85 12.54
C GLY A 17 6.82 6.74 13.49
N SER A 18 6.04 7.70 12.98
CA SER A 18 5.16 8.53 13.80
C SER A 18 3.92 8.98 13.04
N LEU A 19 2.85 9.24 13.78
CA LEU A 19 1.62 9.75 13.19
C LEU A 19 1.79 11.18 12.64
N LYS A 20 2.70 11.99 13.21
CA LYS A 20 3.05 13.32 12.69
C LYS A 20 3.68 13.22 11.30
N LYS A 21 4.66 12.34 11.14
CA LYS A 21 5.34 12.12 9.85
C LYS A 21 4.36 11.66 8.77
N PHE A 22 3.42 10.78 9.11
CA PHE A 22 2.34 10.40 8.20
C PHE A 22 1.41 11.57 7.84
N SER A 23 1.05 12.41 8.83
CA SER A 23 0.21 13.58 8.57
C SER A 23 0.86 14.56 7.57
N ASP A 24 2.19 14.72 7.67
CA ASP A 24 2.97 15.51 6.72
C ASP A 24 2.95 14.87 5.31
N THR A 25 3.09 13.55 5.20
CA THR A 25 3.01 12.80 3.93
C THR A 25 1.67 13.00 3.21
N ILE A 26 0.56 12.91 3.94
CA ILE A 26 -0.79 13.07 3.35
C ILE A 26 -1.23 14.54 3.23
N ASN A 27 -0.34 15.48 3.54
CA ASN A 27 -0.60 16.93 3.58
C ASN A 27 -1.87 17.25 4.41
N MET A 28 -1.87 16.80 5.66
CA MET A 28 -2.93 16.99 6.63
C MET A 28 -2.34 17.47 7.96
N PRO A 29 -2.95 18.47 8.64
CA PRO A 29 -2.49 18.86 9.96
C PRO A 29 -2.54 17.69 10.94
N TRP A 30 -1.47 17.55 11.73
CA TRP A 30 -1.36 16.55 12.79
C TRP A 30 -2.60 16.50 13.71
N THR A 31 -3.09 17.66 14.12
CA THR A 31 -4.27 17.79 14.99
C THR A 31 -5.55 17.29 14.32
N THR A 32 -5.70 17.49 13.01
CA THR A 32 -6.82 16.95 12.23
C THR A 32 -6.76 15.43 12.22
N LEU A 33 -5.60 14.85 11.90
CA LEU A 33 -5.42 13.40 11.91
C LEU A 33 -5.72 12.80 13.30
N ASP A 34 -5.17 13.39 14.37
CA ASP A 34 -5.40 12.90 15.72
C ASP A 34 -6.89 12.98 16.13
N SER A 35 -7.60 14.05 15.75
CA SER A 35 -9.03 14.18 16.01
C SER A 35 -9.86 13.12 15.28
N ILE A 36 -9.50 12.79 14.03
CA ILE A 36 -10.14 11.74 13.23
C ILE A 36 -9.95 10.38 13.90
N LEU A 37 -8.72 10.05 14.28
CA LEU A 37 -8.40 8.78 14.93
C LEU A 37 -8.93 8.68 16.37
N LYS A 38 -9.40 9.78 16.99
CA LYS A 38 -10.07 9.78 18.31
C LYS A 38 -11.57 9.57 18.19
N ARG A 39 -12.22 10.28 17.26
CA ARG A 39 -13.67 10.21 17.03
C ARG A 39 -14.10 9.03 16.15
N GLY A 40 -13.17 8.42 15.45
CA GLY A 40 -13.40 7.34 14.50
C GLY A 40 -13.30 7.83 13.06
N ILE A 41 -12.68 7.01 12.21
CA ILE A 41 -12.37 7.42 10.83
C ILE A 41 -13.63 7.55 9.96
N ALA A 42 -14.61 6.66 10.17
CA ALA A 42 -15.92 6.70 9.51
C ALA A 42 -16.71 8.00 9.78
N ASN A 43 -16.44 8.66 10.91
CA ASN A 43 -17.08 9.92 11.27
C ASN A 43 -16.43 11.13 10.60
N SER A 44 -15.40 10.94 9.77
CA SER A 44 -14.71 12.02 9.05
C SER A 44 -15.31 12.30 7.69
N ASN A 45 -15.02 13.49 7.14
CA ASN A 45 -15.40 13.79 5.76
C ASN A 45 -14.73 12.78 4.80
N ILE A 46 -15.41 12.48 3.70
CA ILE A 46 -14.95 11.48 2.74
C ILE A 46 -13.58 11.83 2.15
N THR A 47 -13.28 13.12 1.97
CA THR A 47 -11.98 13.59 1.47
C THR A 47 -10.83 13.17 2.39
N ASN A 48 -10.97 13.30 3.71
CA ASN A 48 -9.93 12.90 4.65
C ASN A 48 -9.83 11.39 4.78
N VAL A 49 -10.96 10.68 4.75
CA VAL A 49 -10.97 9.21 4.73
C VAL A 49 -10.17 8.71 3.53
N LEU A 50 -10.49 9.20 2.32
CA LEU A 50 -9.78 8.83 1.09
C LEU A 50 -8.29 9.18 1.12
N LYS A 51 -7.88 10.32 1.70
CA LYS A 51 -6.45 10.65 1.83
C LYS A 51 -5.72 9.62 2.69
N ILE A 52 -6.30 9.25 3.83
CA ILE A 52 -5.69 8.30 4.75
C ILE A 52 -5.66 6.90 4.13
N THR A 53 -6.77 6.44 3.54
CA THR A 53 -6.87 5.09 2.99
C THR A 53 -6.02 4.92 1.74
N ARG A 54 -5.93 5.93 0.85
CA ARG A 54 -5.06 5.86 -0.33
C ARG A 54 -3.59 5.71 0.02
N GLU A 55 -3.10 6.49 0.98
CA GLU A 55 -1.70 6.41 1.40
C GLU A 55 -1.38 5.08 2.12
N LEU A 56 -2.38 4.54 2.84
CA LEU A 56 -2.25 3.26 3.54
C LEU A 56 -2.55 2.05 2.66
N GLY A 57 -3.05 2.24 1.45
CA GLY A 57 -3.49 1.16 0.56
C GLY A 57 -4.68 0.37 1.14
N LEU A 58 -5.59 1.05 1.84
CA LEU A 58 -6.79 0.46 2.44
C LEU A 58 -8.02 0.71 1.57
N ASP A 59 -8.98 -0.20 1.64
CA ASP A 59 -10.30 0.00 1.06
C ASP A 59 -11.16 0.90 1.97
N ALA A 60 -11.67 2.00 1.42
CA ALA A 60 -12.41 2.99 2.19
C ALA A 60 -13.82 2.51 2.58
N GLU A 61 -14.46 1.70 1.75
CA GLU A 61 -15.81 1.19 2.03
C GLU A 61 -15.73 0.16 3.16
N LYS A 62 -14.79 -0.78 3.04
CA LYS A 62 -14.51 -1.78 4.09
C LYS A 62 -14.12 -1.14 5.42
N LEU A 63 -13.34 -0.06 5.37
CA LEU A 63 -12.95 0.66 6.58
C LEU A 63 -14.13 1.31 7.31
N VAL A 64 -15.12 1.79 6.57
CA VAL A 64 -16.35 2.36 7.15
C VAL A 64 -17.21 1.26 7.79
N ASP A 65 -17.21 0.05 7.21
CA ASP A 65 -17.90 -1.13 7.73
C ASP A 65 -17.19 -1.77 8.94
N GLY A 66 -16.00 -1.28 9.32
CA GLY A 66 -15.24 -1.79 10.45
C GLY A 66 -14.20 -2.87 10.10
N GLU A 67 -13.93 -3.07 8.80
CA GLU A 67 -12.98 -4.06 8.30
C GLU A 67 -11.69 -3.38 7.80
N LEU A 68 -10.52 -3.80 8.31
CA LEU A 68 -9.23 -3.39 7.74
C LEU A 68 -8.88 -4.29 6.57
N PHE A 69 -9.34 -3.93 5.38
CA PHE A 69 -8.95 -4.59 4.15
C PHE A 69 -7.88 -3.76 3.44
N GLN A 70 -6.67 -4.30 3.30
CA GLN A 70 -5.71 -3.76 2.36
C GLN A 70 -6.27 -3.99 0.97
N ASN A 71 -6.38 -2.92 0.20
CA ASN A 71 -6.56 -3.01 -1.24
C ASN A 71 -5.23 -3.52 -1.78
N VAL A 72 -5.00 -4.83 -1.65
CA VAL A 72 -4.05 -5.57 -2.47
C VAL A 72 -4.61 -5.54 -3.88
N SER A 73 -4.58 -4.36 -4.51
CA SER A 73 -4.26 -4.30 -5.91
C SER A 73 -2.97 -5.07 -6.02
N SER A 74 -3.05 -6.26 -6.57
CA SER A 74 -1.93 -7.06 -7.01
C SER A 74 -1.22 -6.28 -8.12
N THR A 75 -0.54 -5.20 -7.76
CA THR A 75 0.57 -4.66 -8.52
C THR A 75 1.82 -5.02 -7.74
N THR A 76 2.12 -6.32 -7.71
CA THR A 76 3.50 -6.81 -7.85
C THR A 76 4.02 -6.38 -9.24
N THR A 77 3.95 -5.10 -9.53
CA THR A 77 4.53 -4.49 -10.71
C THR A 77 5.92 -4.06 -10.31
N LEU A 78 6.79 -5.04 -10.10
CA LEU A 78 8.23 -4.80 -10.09
C LEU A 78 8.77 -4.57 -11.52
N ALA A 79 7.96 -4.80 -12.57
CA ALA A 79 8.40 -4.84 -13.97
C ALA A 79 7.45 -4.24 -15.04
N ALA A 80 6.23 -3.78 -14.74
CA ALA A 80 5.28 -3.25 -15.76
C ALA A 80 5.34 -1.72 -15.91
N HIS A 81 6.56 -1.19 -15.96
CA HIS A 81 6.86 -0.06 -16.84
C HIS A 81 7.77 -0.53 -18.00
N PHE A 82 7.68 -1.82 -18.37
CA PHE A 82 8.14 -2.34 -19.65
C PHE A 82 7.09 -1.97 -20.70
N ASP A 83 7.21 -0.79 -21.31
CA ASP A 83 6.60 -0.58 -22.62
C ASP A 83 7.37 -1.50 -23.58
N GLY A 84 6.67 -2.40 -24.28
CA GLY A 84 7.23 -3.57 -24.98
C GLY A 84 8.19 -3.31 -26.15
N ASP A 85 8.88 -2.17 -26.16
CA ASP A 85 9.89 -1.74 -27.14
C ASP A 85 11.32 -1.65 -26.54
N GLU A 86 11.53 -2.02 -25.26
CA GLU A 86 12.82 -1.86 -24.58
C GLU A 86 13.88 -2.91 -24.92
N TYR A 87 13.49 -4.05 -25.50
CA TYR A 87 14.37 -5.16 -25.79
C TYR A 87 14.13 -5.68 -27.20
N THR A 88 15.23 -5.92 -27.90
CA THR A 88 15.22 -6.63 -29.17
C THR A 88 14.79 -8.09 -28.98
N GLU A 89 14.37 -8.76 -30.06
CA GLU A 89 14.01 -10.18 -30.02
C GLU A 89 15.15 -11.06 -29.46
N GLU A 90 16.40 -10.65 -29.69
CA GLU A 90 17.59 -11.33 -29.18
C GLU A 90 17.70 -11.22 -27.64
N GLU A 91 17.52 -10.02 -27.10
CA GLU A 91 17.59 -9.79 -25.65
C GLU A 91 16.44 -10.47 -24.90
N LEU A 92 15.26 -10.54 -25.49
CA LEU A 92 14.12 -11.30 -24.97
C LEU A 92 14.41 -12.80 -24.89
N GLU A 93 15.11 -13.35 -25.88
CA GLU A 93 15.53 -14.74 -25.88
C GLU A 93 16.59 -15.02 -24.79
N GLU A 94 17.53 -14.10 -24.56
CA GLU A 94 18.50 -14.20 -23.46
C GLU A 94 17.81 -14.21 -22.08
N ILE A 95 16.83 -13.33 -21.88
CA ILE A 95 16.05 -13.28 -20.63
C ILE A 95 15.28 -14.59 -20.43
N ARG A 96 14.71 -15.16 -21.49
CA ARG A 96 14.00 -16.44 -21.45
C ARG A 96 14.93 -17.59 -21.04
N GLN A 97 16.11 -17.66 -21.63
CA GLN A 97 17.12 -18.67 -21.28
C GLN A 97 17.56 -18.56 -19.82
N PHE A 98 17.76 -17.33 -19.32
CA PHE A 98 18.11 -17.12 -17.91
C PHE A 98 16.98 -17.55 -16.96
N ALA A 99 15.73 -17.27 -17.31
CA ALA A 99 14.58 -17.70 -16.52
C ALA A 99 14.47 -19.24 -16.45
N GLU A 100 14.76 -19.92 -17.55
CA GLU A 100 14.78 -21.39 -17.61
C GLU A 100 15.93 -21.99 -16.80
N PHE A 101 17.12 -21.40 -16.87
CA PHE A 101 18.27 -21.76 -16.05
C PHE A 101 17.95 -21.66 -14.55
N VAL A 102 17.35 -20.56 -14.10
CA VAL A 102 16.97 -20.36 -12.70
C VAL A 102 15.93 -21.40 -12.25
N LYS A 103 14.94 -21.72 -13.10
CA LYS A 103 13.95 -22.77 -12.82
C LYS A 103 14.60 -24.15 -12.67
N ASN A 104 15.54 -24.50 -13.53
CA ASN A 104 16.25 -25.77 -13.45
C ASN A 104 17.16 -25.85 -12.21
N ARG A 105 17.81 -24.75 -11.81
CA ARG A 105 18.59 -24.68 -10.57
C ARG A 105 17.74 -24.92 -9.32
N LYS A 106 16.49 -24.46 -9.30
CA LYS A 106 15.56 -24.69 -8.17
C LYS A 106 15.08 -26.14 -8.08
N LYS A 107 15.02 -26.88 -9.18
CA LYS A 107 14.64 -28.31 -9.19
C LYS A 107 15.76 -29.24 -8.70
N GLN A 108 17.00 -28.77 -8.68
CA GLN A 108 18.19 -29.50 -8.23
C GLN A 108 18.52 -29.27 -6.74
N LYS A 109 17.65 -28.55 -6.01
CA LYS A 109 17.72 -28.34 -4.56
C LYS A 109 16.56 -29.06 -3.89
#